data_AF-V4IWV1-F1
#
_entry.id   AF-V4IWV1-F1
#
_cell.length_a   1.000
_cell.length_b   1.000
_cell.length_c   1.000
_cell.angle_alpha   90.00
_cell.angle_beta   90.00
_cell.angle_gamma   90.00
#
_symmetry.space_group_name_H-M   'P 1'
#
loop_
_entity.id
_entity.type
_entity.pdbx_description
1 polymer ?
#
loop_
_entity_poly.entity_id
_entity_poly.type
_entity_poly.pdbx_seq_one_letter_code
_entity_poly.pdbx_strand_id
1 'polypeptide(L)' 'KSMPNGPLMVEGNLTIRAGSGRIAWQGEKAFLCRCGASKKKPFCDGSHKAAGFKAD' A
#
# COMPACT_ATOMS: atom_id res chain seq x y z
N LYS A 1 5.96 5.74 -6.32
CA LYS A 1 6.02 5.02 -7.62
C LYS A 1 4.93 3.94 -7.67
N SER A 2 3.99 4.05 -8.61
CA SER A 2 3.07 2.94 -8.90
C SER A 2 3.82 1.79 -9.58
N MET A 3 3.50 0.56 -9.19
CA MET A 3 4.01 -0.64 -9.88
C MET A 3 2.90 -1.22 -10.75
N PRO A 4 3.20 -1.60 -12.01
CA PRO A 4 2.22 -2.22 -12.91
C PRO A 4 1.54 -3.43 -12.26
N ASN A 5 0.22 -3.47 -12.33
CA ASN A 5 -0.66 -4.51 -11.77
C ASN A 5 -0.40 -4.76 -10.26
N GLY A 6 0.16 -3.78 -9.57
CA GLY A 6 0.74 -3.94 -8.25
C GLY A 6 0.50 -2.77 -7.31
N PRO A 7 1.12 -2.83 -6.12
CA PRO A 7 0.94 -1.83 -5.09
C PRO A 7 1.66 -0.51 -5.41
N LEU A 8 1.31 0.50 -4.62
CA LEU A 8 2.00 1.79 -4.64
C LEU A 8 3.23 1.70 -3.75
N MET A 9 4.42 1.80 -4.33
CA MET A 9 5.67 1.91 -3.59
C MET A 9 5.91 3.37 -3.20
N VAL A 10 6.12 3.62 -1.91
CA VAL A 10 6.53 4.92 -1.37
C VAL A 10 7.83 4.75 -0.61
N GLU A 11 8.75 5.70 -0.81
CA GLU A 11 10.11 5.66 -0.28
C GLU A 11 10.53 7.07 0.15
N GLY A 12 11.37 7.15 1.19
CA GLY A 12 11.76 8.38 1.90
C GLY A 12 11.26 8.38 3.34
N ASN A 13 11.58 9.41 4.13
CA ASN A 13 11.10 9.50 5.51
C ASN A 13 9.58 9.74 5.54
N LEU A 14 8.80 8.70 5.82
CA LEU A 14 7.35 8.74 5.68
C LEU A 14 6.62 8.26 6.93
N THR A 15 5.51 8.94 7.23
CA THR A 15 4.60 8.62 8.34
C THR A 15 3.20 8.42 7.77
N ILE A 16 2.61 7.26 8.04
CA ILE A 16 1.24 6.93 7.67
C ILE A 16 0.34 7.25 8.85
N ARG A 17 -0.64 8.13 8.64
CA ARG A 17 -1.66 8.48 9.63
C ARG A 17 -3.00 7.85 9.29
N ALA A 18 -3.69 7.35 10.31
CA ALA A 18 -5.09 6.97 10.20
C ALA A 18 -5.97 8.23 10.09
N GLY A 19 -7.22 8.07 9.65
CA GLY A 19 -8.19 9.18 9.60
C GLY A 19 -8.42 9.87 10.96
N SER A 20 -8.16 9.18 12.07
CA SER A 20 -8.20 9.74 13.43
C SER A 20 -7.01 10.63 13.80
N GLY A 21 -6.00 10.75 12.92
CA GLY A 21 -4.74 11.45 13.19
C GLY A 21 -3.68 10.61 13.92
N ARG A 22 -4.04 9.40 14.38
CA ARG A 22 -3.07 8.45 14.98
C ARG A 22 -2.00 8.05 13.96
N ILE A 23 -0.75 8.01 14.40
CA ILE A 23 0.35 7.41 13.63
C ILE A 23 0.11 5.90 13.56
N ALA A 24 -0.17 5.41 12.36
CA ALA A 24 -0.39 3.99 12.09
C ALA A 24 0.92 3.27 11.79
N TRP A 25 1.87 3.95 11.14
CA TRP A 25 3.17 3.40 10.80
C TRP A 25 4.17 4.52 10.45
N GLN A 26 5.46 4.27 10.66
CA GLN A 26 6.54 5.16 10.28
C GLN A 26 7.74 4.35 9.80
N GLY A 27 8.44 4.85 8.79
CA GLY A 27 9.64 4.22 8.24
C GLY A 27 10.05 4.84 6.92
N GLU A 28 10.94 4.16 6.19
CA GLU A 28 11.55 4.72 4.97
C GLU A 28 10.98 4.16 3.68
N LYS A 29 10.27 3.03 3.75
CA LYS A 29 9.74 2.33 2.58
C LYS A 29 8.46 1.58 2.93
N ALA A 30 7.41 1.80 2.16
CA ALA A 30 6.15 1.07 2.30
C ALA A 30 5.53 0.72 0.95
N PHE A 31 4.80 -0.39 0.94
CA PHE A 31 4.01 -0.82 -0.20
C PHE A 31 2.53 -0.75 0.18
N LEU A 32 1.81 0.20 -0.41
CA LEU A 32 0.41 0.45 -0.11
C LEU A 32 -0.49 -0.31 -1.08
N CYS A 33 -1.58 -0.86 -0.56
CA CYS A 33 -2.57 -1.55 -1.35
C CYS A 33 -3.25 -0.57 -2.31
N ARG A 34 -3.24 -0.93 -3.60
CA ARG A 34 -3.95 -0.20 -4.67
C ARG A 34 -5.13 -0.98 -5.24
N CYS A 35 -5.19 -2.30 -5.01
CA CYS A 35 -6.19 -3.19 -5.58
C CYS A 35 -7.47 -3.38 -4.73
N GLY A 36 -7.51 -2.89 -3.48
CA GLY A 36 -8.64 -3.08 -2.55
C GLY A 36 -8.74 -4.48 -1.92
N ALA A 37 -8.13 -5.51 -2.50
CA ALA A 37 -8.25 -6.90 -2.05
C ALA A 37 -7.38 -7.28 -0.84
N SER A 38 -6.48 -6.40 -0.38
CA SER A 38 -5.57 -6.74 0.71
C SER A 38 -6.29 -6.95 2.05
N LYS A 39 -5.82 -7.92 2.83
CA LYS A 39 -6.26 -8.17 4.22
C LYS A 39 -5.44 -7.38 5.25
N LYS A 40 -4.32 -6.79 4.85
CA LYS A 40 -3.42 -5.99 5.72
C LYS A 40 -3.46 -4.50 5.38
N LYS A 41 -4.64 -3.95 5.08
CA LYS A 41 -4.81 -2.54 4.73
C LYS A 41 -4.21 -1.64 5.84
N PRO A 42 -3.51 -0.54 5.48
CA PRO A 42 -3.37 0.02 4.13
C PRO A 42 -2.25 -0.60 3.29
N PHE A 43 -1.53 -1.61 3.80
CA PHE A 43 -0.39 -2.23 3.12
C PHE A 43 -0.80 -3.27 2.11
N CYS A 44 0.11 -3.58 1.19
CA CYS A 44 -0.02 -4.68 0.26
C CYS A 44 0.48 -5.99 0.87
N ASP A 45 -0.28 -7.07 0.68
CA ASP A 45 0.03 -8.44 1.09
C ASP A 45 0.10 -9.42 -0.10
N GLY A 46 0.06 -8.90 -1.32
CA GLY A 46 0.13 -9.71 -2.55
C GLY A 46 -1.22 -10.13 -3.12
N SER A 47 -2.35 -9.84 -2.45
CA SER A 47 -3.69 -10.21 -2.92
C SER A 47 -4.08 -9.62 -4.29
N HIS A 48 -3.36 -8.60 -4.79
CA HIS A 48 -3.56 -8.04 -6.12
C HIS A 48 -3.41 -9.07 -7.25
N LYS A 49 -2.54 -10.09 -7.07
CA LYS A 49 -2.35 -11.16 -8.06
C LYS A 49 -3.59 -12.03 -8.19
N ALA A 50 -4.10 -12.52 -7.06
CA ALA A 50 -5.30 -13.36 -7.02
C ALA A 50 -6.56 -12.58 -7.40
N ALA A 51 -6.62 -11.28 -7.10
CA ALA A 51 -7.72 -10.40 -7.48
C ALA A 51 -7.69 -10.00 -8.98
N GLY A 52 -6.67 -10.40 -9.74
CA GLY A 52 -6.55 -10.04 -11.16
C GLY A 52 -6.44 -8.53 -11.38
N PHE A 53 -5.84 -7.80 -10.44
CA PHE A 53 -5.75 -6.35 -10.51
C PHE A 53 -4.94 -5.91 -11.73
N LYS A 54 -5.52 -5.05 -12.57
CA LYS A 54 -4.89 -4.48 -13.77
C LYS A 54 -4.86 -2.97 -13.67
N ALA A 55 -3.67 -2.39 -13.66
CA ALA A 55 -3.46 -0.95 -13.65
C ALA A 55 -1.99 -0.63 -13.93
N ASP A 56 -1.74 0.43 -14.68
CA ASP A 56 -0.38 0.91 -14.97
C ASP A 56 0.25 1.68 -13.78
#